data_AF-A0A3G3K1H1-F1
#
_entry.id   AF-A0A3G3K1H1-F1
#
_cell.length_a   1.000
_cell.length_b   1.000
_cell.length_c   1.000
_cell.angle_alpha   90.00
_cell.angle_beta   90.00
_cell.angle_gamma   90.00
#
_symmetry.space_group_name_H-M   'P 1'
#
loop_
_entity.id
_entity.type
_entity.pdbx_description
1 polymer ?
#
loop_
_entity_poly.entity_id
_entity_poly.type
_entity_poly.pdbx_seq_one_letter_code
_entity_poly.pdbx_strand_id
1 'polypeptide(L)'
;MNDKTILESIELARAEHSDFTAYFSVYRENIRLRRDWSLPLTSVPENAPCYWMMQAGRRIGGVLMSENKLGPLFVIPPHPLTDFLLRDLIAYVKSISDPARSIEAAGVLPSQMESFERNGFEPTLARHGMIRPTDSFEIALSEEYVLKQPDPSDIEEIVSVLLTSFEQGTGDTFMNDGEEELKEDLAEFFTEMQGDDALRTASAVIWDQRLLPSPVFA
;
A
#
# COMPACT_ATOMS: atom_id res chain seq x y z
N MET A 1 -19.98 30.54 -32.49
CA MET A 1 -18.96 29.51 -32.73
C MET A 1 -19.45 28.25 -32.04
N ASN A 2 -19.68 27.19 -32.82
CA ASN A 2 -20.11 25.89 -32.34
C ASN A 2 -18.91 25.17 -31.72
N ASP A 3 -18.80 25.14 -30.39
CA ASP A 3 -18.01 24.10 -29.71
C ASP A 3 -18.96 22.97 -29.34
N LYS A 4 -19.11 22.03 -30.27
CA LYS A 4 -19.58 20.69 -29.93
C LYS A 4 -18.48 20.03 -29.12
N THR A 5 -18.51 20.19 -27.80
CA THR A 5 -17.82 19.29 -26.88
C THR A 5 -18.52 17.94 -26.97
N ILE A 6 -18.14 17.14 -27.96
CA ILE A 6 -18.43 15.71 -27.92
C ILE A 6 -17.52 15.20 -26.80
N LEU A 7 -18.08 15.10 -25.58
CA LEU A 7 -17.48 14.37 -24.47
C LEU A 7 -17.51 12.90 -24.88
N GLU A 8 -16.49 12.45 -25.60
CA GLU A 8 -16.37 11.04 -25.99
C GLU A 8 -16.17 10.20 -24.73
N SER A 9 -17.15 9.34 -24.46
CA SER A 9 -17.09 8.32 -23.41
C SER A 9 -15.89 7.42 -23.61
N ILE A 10 -15.28 6.96 -22.52
CA ILE A 10 -14.18 6.01 -22.62
C ILE A 10 -14.65 4.59 -22.93
N GLU A 11 -13.82 3.87 -23.66
CA GLU A 11 -13.91 2.41 -23.81
C GLU A 11 -12.89 1.75 -22.89
N LEU A 12 -13.26 0.63 -22.27
CA LEU A 12 -12.36 -0.16 -21.44
C LEU A 12 -11.95 -1.42 -22.17
N ALA A 13 -10.65 -1.61 -22.34
CA ALA A 13 -10.08 -2.79 -22.97
C ALA A 13 -9.20 -3.54 -21.96
N ARG A 14 -9.34 -4.87 -21.88
CA ARG A 14 -8.47 -5.68 -21.02
C ARG A 14 -7.01 -5.50 -21.45
N ALA A 15 -6.14 -5.21 -20.49
CA ALA A 15 -4.72 -5.02 -20.75
C ALA A 15 -3.95 -6.34 -20.55
N GLU A 16 -2.91 -6.52 -21.36
CA GLU A 16 -1.88 -7.51 -21.09
C GLU A 16 -1.05 -7.01 -19.89
N HIS A 17 -0.73 -7.90 -18.96
CA HIS A 17 -0.16 -7.54 -17.66
C HIS A 17 1.21 -6.87 -17.80
N SER A 18 2.11 -7.43 -18.62
CA SER A 18 3.46 -6.91 -18.77
C SER A 18 3.49 -5.50 -19.39
N ASP A 19 2.68 -5.28 -20.43
CA ASP A 19 2.50 -3.97 -21.07
C ASP A 19 1.86 -2.96 -20.09
N PHE A 20 0.81 -3.37 -19.37
CA PHE A 20 0.18 -2.51 -18.36
C PHE A 20 1.17 -2.07 -17.29
N THR A 21 1.93 -3.01 -16.76
CA THR A 21 2.83 -2.75 -15.64
C THR A 21 3.98 -1.82 -16.04
N ALA A 22 4.47 -1.93 -17.28
CA ALA A 22 5.45 -0.98 -17.81
C ALA A 22 4.91 0.46 -17.81
N TYR A 23 3.68 0.68 -18.28
CA TYR A 23 3.06 2.02 -18.27
C TYR A 23 2.76 2.50 -16.85
N PHE A 24 2.22 1.62 -15.99
CA PHE A 24 1.92 1.94 -14.61
C PHE A 24 3.16 2.45 -13.88
N SER A 25 4.31 1.82 -14.14
CA SER A 25 5.61 2.17 -13.57
C SER A 25 6.14 3.53 -13.99
N VAL A 26 5.78 3.97 -15.20
CA VAL A 26 6.23 5.25 -15.79
C VAL A 26 5.30 6.38 -15.39
N TYR A 27 3.99 6.17 -15.46
CA TYR A 27 2.99 7.24 -15.38
C TYR A 27 2.35 7.39 -14.01
N ARG A 28 2.44 6.38 -13.14
CA ARG A 28 1.93 6.51 -11.78
C ARG A 28 3.02 7.06 -10.86
N GLU A 29 2.64 7.99 -9.99
CA GLU A 29 3.54 8.56 -9.00
C GLU A 29 4.16 7.45 -8.11
N ASN A 30 5.50 7.49 -7.96
CA ASN A 30 6.25 6.57 -7.12
C ASN A 30 6.15 6.97 -5.64
N ILE A 31 4.98 6.74 -5.04
CA ILE A 31 4.69 7.03 -3.63
C ILE A 31 5.44 6.14 -2.64
N ARG A 32 6.07 5.05 -3.12
CA ARG A 32 6.87 4.12 -2.30
C ARG A 32 8.37 4.41 -2.35
N LEU A 33 8.78 5.45 -3.06
CA LEU A 33 10.19 5.90 -3.17
C LEU A 33 11.15 4.79 -3.55
N ARG A 34 10.70 3.81 -4.35
CA ARG A 34 11.54 2.69 -4.78
C ARG A 34 12.66 3.26 -5.65
N ARG A 35 13.92 2.98 -5.27
CA ARG A 35 15.13 3.47 -5.95
C ARG A 35 15.42 2.76 -7.27
N ASP A 36 14.99 1.50 -7.39
CA ASP A 36 15.27 0.69 -8.57
C ASP A 36 14.07 0.70 -9.53
N TRP A 37 14.33 0.99 -10.81
CA TRP A 37 13.37 1.01 -11.90
C TRP A 37 13.08 -0.38 -12.50
N SER A 38 13.75 -1.43 -12.03
CA SER A 38 13.43 -2.83 -12.34
C SER A 38 12.29 -3.39 -11.46
N LEU A 39 12.15 -2.89 -10.22
CA LEU A 39 11.11 -3.26 -9.23
C LEU A 39 9.68 -2.73 -9.49
N PRO A 40 9.42 -1.67 -10.27
CA PRO A 40 8.06 -1.24 -10.60
C PRO A 40 7.29 -2.30 -11.40
N LEU A 41 7.99 -3.16 -12.15
CA LEU A 41 7.42 -4.30 -12.89
C LEU A 41 6.82 -5.39 -11.99
N THR A 42 7.08 -5.36 -10.68
CA THR A 42 6.46 -6.28 -9.70
C THR A 42 5.42 -5.58 -8.81
N SER A 43 5.13 -4.30 -9.05
CA SER A 43 4.20 -3.54 -8.21
C SER A 43 2.73 -3.85 -8.49
N VAL A 44 2.44 -4.48 -9.62
CA VAL A 44 1.12 -4.95 -10.03
C VAL A 44 1.10 -6.48 -9.94
N PRO A 45 0.21 -7.09 -9.12
CA PRO A 45 0.10 -8.55 -9.05
C PRO A 45 -0.14 -9.19 -10.42
N GLU A 46 0.47 -10.34 -10.73
CA GLU A 46 0.40 -10.99 -12.06
C GLU A 46 -1.05 -11.23 -12.54
N ASN A 47 -1.95 -11.59 -11.63
CA ASN A 47 -3.35 -11.84 -11.93
C ASN A 47 -4.26 -10.62 -11.74
N ALA A 48 -3.68 -9.42 -11.57
CA ALA A 48 -4.47 -8.23 -11.35
C ALA A 48 -5.34 -7.91 -12.58
N PRO A 49 -6.61 -7.54 -12.37
CA PRO A 49 -7.51 -7.21 -13.46
C PRO A 49 -7.20 -5.80 -14.01
N CYS A 50 -6.31 -5.77 -14.99
CA CYS A 50 -5.78 -4.56 -15.62
C CYS A 50 -6.59 -4.17 -16.85
N TYR A 51 -6.91 -2.88 -16.98
CA TYR A 51 -7.65 -2.34 -18.12
C TYR A 51 -7.01 -1.05 -18.64
N TRP A 52 -6.99 -0.93 -19.96
CA TRP A 52 -6.71 0.31 -20.66
C TRP A 52 -7.96 1.18 -20.72
N MET A 53 -7.78 2.47 -20.44
CA MET A 53 -8.76 3.51 -20.75
C MET A 53 -8.49 3.99 -22.18
N MET A 54 -9.45 3.79 -23.06
CA MET A 54 -9.35 4.10 -24.48
C MET A 54 -10.28 5.27 -24.83
N GLN A 55 -9.76 6.25 -25.57
CA GLN A 55 -10.56 7.36 -26.13
C GLN A 55 -10.16 7.57 -27.59
N ALA A 56 -11.14 7.62 -28.50
CA ALA A 56 -10.91 7.68 -29.95
C ALA A 56 -9.88 6.63 -30.46
N GLY A 57 -9.91 5.41 -29.90
CA GLY A 57 -8.98 4.34 -30.25
C GLY A 57 -7.55 4.52 -29.72
N ARG A 58 -7.29 5.50 -28.85
CA ARG A 58 -5.97 5.75 -28.22
C ARG A 58 -6.01 5.42 -26.73
N ARG A 59 -4.90 4.88 -26.22
CA ARG A 59 -4.69 4.70 -24.77
C ARG A 59 -4.50 6.07 -24.12
N ILE A 60 -5.36 6.40 -23.17
CA ILE A 60 -5.26 7.64 -22.38
C ILE A 60 -4.87 7.39 -20.93
N GLY A 61 -4.80 6.12 -20.51
CA GLY A 61 -4.37 5.72 -19.18
C GLY A 61 -4.71 4.27 -18.89
N GLY A 62 -4.54 3.86 -17.64
CA GLY A 62 -4.84 2.51 -17.18
C GLY A 62 -5.38 2.51 -15.75
N VAL A 63 -6.14 1.46 -15.43
CA VAL A 63 -6.75 1.25 -14.12
C VAL A 63 -6.79 -0.24 -13.77
N LEU A 64 -6.55 -0.54 -12.50
CA LEU A 64 -6.86 -1.85 -11.93
C LEU A 64 -8.30 -1.83 -11.42
N MET A 65 -9.14 -2.79 -11.81
CA MET A 65 -10.52 -2.83 -11.29
C MET A 65 -11.12 -4.22 -11.32
N SER A 66 -12.03 -4.48 -10.39
CA SER A 66 -12.84 -5.69 -10.32
C SER A 66 -14.23 -5.37 -9.77
N GLU A 67 -15.06 -6.39 -9.59
CA GLU A 67 -16.34 -6.25 -8.90
C GLU A 67 -16.13 -5.56 -7.54
N ASN A 68 -16.96 -4.56 -7.26
CA ASN A 68 -16.96 -3.72 -6.07
C ASN A 68 -15.63 -3.03 -5.73
N LYS A 69 -14.65 -2.96 -6.64
CA LYS A 69 -13.32 -2.40 -6.36
C LYS A 69 -12.76 -1.59 -7.53
N LEU A 70 -12.46 -0.32 -7.25
CA LEU A 70 -11.71 0.55 -8.12
C LEU A 70 -10.29 0.71 -7.55
N GLY A 71 -9.33 0.05 -8.18
CA GLY A 71 -7.94 0.08 -7.75
C GLY A 71 -7.18 1.30 -8.26
N PRO A 72 -5.84 1.27 -8.12
CA PRO A 72 -4.98 2.35 -8.56
C PRO A 72 -5.15 2.63 -10.07
N LEU A 73 -5.11 3.90 -10.44
CA LEU A 73 -5.20 4.36 -11.83
C LEU A 73 -4.11 5.38 -12.15
N PHE A 74 -3.83 5.52 -13.44
CA PHE A 74 -2.93 6.52 -14.01
C PHE A 74 -3.47 7.04 -15.34
N VAL A 75 -3.04 8.24 -15.73
CA VAL A 75 -3.33 8.86 -17.03
C VAL A 75 -2.03 9.14 -17.77
N ILE A 76 -2.07 9.03 -19.09
CA ILE A 76 -0.91 9.27 -19.97
C ILE A 76 -0.98 10.74 -20.43
N PRO A 77 0.06 11.57 -20.22
CA PRO A 77 0.08 12.93 -20.74
C PRO A 77 -0.18 13.00 -22.25
N PRO A 78 -0.92 14.03 -22.72
CA PRO A 78 -1.38 15.21 -21.99
C PRO A 78 -2.76 15.05 -21.34
N HIS A 79 -3.29 13.83 -21.23
CA HIS A 79 -4.66 13.62 -20.74
C HIS A 79 -4.74 13.80 -19.21
N PRO A 80 -5.62 14.69 -18.70
CA PRO A 80 -5.84 14.81 -17.27
C PRO A 80 -6.83 13.76 -16.76
N LEU A 81 -6.71 13.40 -15.48
CA LEU A 81 -7.80 12.73 -14.77
C LEU A 81 -8.93 13.76 -14.59
N THR A 82 -10.08 13.50 -15.21
CA THR A 82 -11.26 14.39 -15.10
C THR A 82 -12.38 13.70 -14.34
N ASP A 83 -13.29 14.51 -13.78
CA ASP A 83 -14.50 13.98 -13.14
C ASP A 83 -15.39 13.21 -14.13
N PHE A 84 -15.30 13.49 -15.44
CA PHE A 84 -16.00 12.69 -16.46
C PHE A 84 -15.37 11.30 -16.61
N LEU A 85 -14.04 11.24 -16.71
CA LEU A 85 -13.31 9.97 -16.79
C LEU A 85 -13.62 9.08 -15.58
N LEU A 86 -13.57 9.66 -14.38
CA LEU A 86 -13.85 8.92 -13.15
C LEU A 86 -15.32 8.45 -13.08
N ARG A 87 -16.29 9.26 -13.55
CA ARG A 87 -17.69 8.84 -13.62
C ARG A 87 -17.91 7.64 -14.54
N ASP A 88 -17.27 7.63 -15.70
CA ASP A 88 -17.36 6.51 -16.64
C ASP A 88 -16.79 5.22 -16.02
N LEU A 89 -15.65 5.33 -15.32
CA LEU A 89 -15.07 4.20 -14.56
C LEU A 89 -16.01 3.69 -13.47
N ILE A 90 -16.59 4.60 -12.67
CA ILE A 90 -17.54 4.23 -11.62
C ILE A 90 -18.78 3.56 -12.21
N ALA A 91 -19.31 4.09 -13.32
CA ALA A 91 -20.47 3.51 -14.00
C ALA A 91 -20.16 2.09 -14.49
N TYR A 92 -18.98 1.87 -15.06
CA TYR A 92 -18.54 0.54 -15.46
C TYR A 92 -18.42 -0.40 -14.26
N VAL A 93 -17.71 0.01 -13.19
CA VAL A 93 -17.57 -0.82 -11.99
C VAL A 93 -18.94 -1.16 -11.40
N LYS A 94 -19.86 -0.20 -11.29
CA LYS A 94 -21.25 -0.44 -10.86
C LYS A 94 -21.96 -1.49 -11.72
N SER A 95 -21.70 -1.53 -13.03
CA SER A 95 -22.36 -2.47 -13.94
C SER A 95 -21.93 -3.92 -13.75
N ILE A 96 -20.73 -4.14 -13.21
CA ILE A 96 -20.15 -5.47 -12.94
C ILE A 96 -20.18 -5.83 -11.45
N SER A 97 -20.66 -4.95 -10.58
CA SER A 97 -20.60 -5.11 -9.13
C SER A 97 -21.92 -5.62 -8.55
N ASP A 98 -21.84 -6.22 -7.36
CA ASP A 98 -23.01 -6.49 -6.54
C ASP A 98 -23.57 -5.16 -5.99
N PRO A 99 -24.83 -4.78 -6.31
CA PRO A 99 -25.44 -3.54 -5.82
C PRO A 99 -25.70 -3.54 -4.31
N ALA A 100 -25.65 -4.69 -3.64
CA ALA A 100 -25.78 -4.78 -2.17
C ALA A 100 -24.48 -4.43 -1.44
N ARG A 101 -23.36 -4.30 -2.15
CA ARG A 101 -22.04 -4.00 -1.59
C ARG A 101 -21.56 -2.61 -2.04
N SER A 102 -20.84 -1.92 -1.16
CA SER A 102 -20.16 -0.66 -1.52
C SER A 102 -19.09 -0.90 -2.59
N ILE A 103 -18.73 0.16 -3.32
CA ILE A 103 -17.54 0.15 -4.17
C ILE A 103 -16.41 0.77 -3.37
N GLU A 104 -15.31 0.04 -3.25
CA GLU A 104 -14.12 0.50 -2.56
C GLU A 104 -13.09 1.03 -3.54
N ALA A 105 -12.59 2.24 -3.27
CA ALA A 105 -11.46 2.81 -4.00
C ALA A 105 -10.17 2.61 -3.22
N ALA A 106 -9.14 2.03 -3.85
CA ALA A 106 -7.86 1.73 -3.19
C ALA A 106 -6.67 2.31 -3.97
N GLY A 107 -5.68 2.80 -3.23
CA GLY A 107 -4.46 3.37 -3.82
C GLY A 107 -4.72 4.67 -4.61
N VAL A 108 -5.71 5.44 -4.18
CA VAL A 108 -5.99 6.80 -4.66
C VAL A 108 -4.85 7.72 -4.23
N LEU A 109 -4.30 8.49 -5.16
CA LEU A 109 -3.22 9.44 -4.87
C LEU A 109 -3.80 10.73 -4.24
N PRO A 110 -3.02 11.48 -3.43
CA PRO A 110 -3.46 12.77 -2.92
C PRO A 110 -3.95 13.73 -4.01
N SER A 111 -3.30 13.72 -5.18
CA SER A 111 -3.67 14.50 -6.37
C SER A 111 -5.01 14.10 -6.99
N GLN A 112 -5.55 12.93 -6.64
CA GLN A 112 -6.79 12.37 -7.18
C GLN A 112 -7.97 12.48 -6.19
N MET A 113 -7.69 12.73 -4.91
CA MET A 113 -8.68 12.71 -3.82
C MET A 113 -9.90 13.59 -4.09
N GLU A 114 -9.67 14.84 -4.51
CA GLU A 114 -10.77 15.80 -4.75
C GLU A 114 -11.75 15.29 -5.83
N SER A 115 -11.25 14.68 -6.91
CA SER A 115 -12.11 14.08 -7.93
C SER A 115 -12.91 12.90 -7.40
N PHE A 116 -12.33 12.06 -6.54
CA PHE A 116 -13.04 10.94 -5.91
C PHE A 116 -14.15 11.43 -4.96
N GLU A 117 -13.86 12.42 -4.11
CA GLU A 117 -14.83 13.02 -3.19
C GLU A 117 -16.01 13.65 -3.95
N ARG A 118 -15.75 14.40 -5.01
CA ARG A 118 -16.80 14.97 -5.88
C ARG A 118 -17.69 13.91 -6.55
N ASN A 119 -17.20 12.68 -6.63
CA ASN A 119 -17.94 11.54 -7.18
C ASN A 119 -18.55 10.63 -6.12
N GLY A 120 -18.63 11.10 -4.87
CA GLY A 120 -19.36 10.44 -3.78
C GLY A 120 -18.58 9.35 -3.07
N PHE A 121 -17.26 9.29 -3.24
CA PHE A 121 -16.40 8.50 -2.36
C PHE A 121 -16.11 9.28 -1.09
N GLU A 122 -16.01 8.57 0.03
CA GLU A 122 -15.59 9.13 1.31
C GLU A 122 -14.26 8.47 1.73
N PRO A 123 -13.27 9.25 2.19
CA PRO A 123 -12.02 8.69 2.68
C PRO A 123 -12.27 7.88 3.96
N THR A 124 -12.01 6.58 3.91
CA THR A 124 -12.14 5.68 5.06
C THR A 124 -10.80 5.36 5.72
N LEU A 125 -9.73 5.28 4.93
CA LEU A 125 -8.38 4.97 5.39
C LEU A 125 -7.36 5.80 4.61
N ALA A 126 -6.40 6.39 5.32
CA ALA A 126 -5.27 7.09 4.72
C ALA A 126 -3.96 6.54 5.28
N ARG A 127 -3.09 6.04 4.39
CA ARG A 127 -1.74 5.60 4.76
C ARG A 127 -0.75 6.72 4.50
N HIS A 128 0.12 6.96 5.48
CA HIS A 128 1.16 7.97 5.40
C HIS A 128 2.53 7.30 5.49
N GLY A 129 3.35 7.47 4.46
CA GLY A 129 4.76 7.10 4.53
C GLY A 129 5.52 8.17 5.29
N MET A 130 6.09 7.83 6.45
CA MET A 130 6.97 8.72 7.18
C MET A 130 8.42 8.49 6.74
N ILE A 131 9.12 9.56 6.38
CA ILE A 131 10.54 9.53 6.02
C ILE A 131 11.28 10.37 7.07
N ARG A 132 12.37 9.83 7.58
CA ARG A 132 13.28 10.54 8.47
C ARG A 132 14.70 10.50 7.89
N PRO A 133 15.48 11.59 7.97
CA PRO A 133 16.92 11.52 7.78
C PRO A 133 17.56 10.46 8.68
N THR A 134 18.58 9.76 8.20
CA THR A 134 19.31 8.71 8.93
C THR A 134 20.31 9.28 9.95
N ASP A 135 20.08 10.51 10.42
CA ASP A 135 20.94 11.14 11.41
C ASP A 135 20.91 10.34 12.72
N SER A 136 22.04 10.26 13.41
CA SER A 136 22.13 9.61 14.71
C SER A 136 21.56 10.52 15.80
N PHE A 137 20.82 9.93 16.73
CA PHE A 137 20.30 10.62 17.90
C PHE A 137 20.70 9.85 19.14
N GLU A 138 21.19 10.56 20.15
CA GLU A 138 21.37 9.98 21.48
C GLU A 138 19.99 9.90 22.14
N ILE A 139 19.49 8.67 22.28
CA ILE A 139 18.25 8.40 23.00
C ILE A 139 18.63 7.95 24.40
N ALA A 140 18.27 8.75 25.40
CA ALA A 140 18.36 8.35 26.80
C ALA A 140 17.07 7.64 27.19
N LEU A 141 17.13 6.32 27.40
CA LEU A 141 16.07 5.57 28.05
C LEU A 141 16.17 5.75 29.57
N SER A 142 15.06 5.59 30.29
CA SER A 142 15.13 5.51 31.75
C SER A 142 15.89 4.24 32.16
N GLU A 143 16.44 4.25 33.37
CA GLU A 143 17.22 3.12 33.92
C GLU A 143 16.42 1.81 34.02
N GLU A 144 15.09 1.87 33.91
CA GLU A 144 14.19 0.71 33.94
C GLU A 144 14.12 -0.01 32.59
N TYR A 145 14.62 0.59 31.50
CA TYR A 145 14.55 0.01 30.17
C TYR A 145 15.92 -0.29 29.59
N VAL A 146 15.98 -1.24 28.67
CA VAL A 146 17.20 -1.58 27.92
C VAL A 146 16.88 -1.84 26.46
N LEU A 147 17.77 -1.41 25.57
CA LEU A 147 17.74 -1.76 24.17
C LEU A 147 18.49 -3.07 23.95
N LYS A 148 17.82 -4.03 23.30
CA LYS A 148 18.42 -5.30 22.88
C LYS A 148 18.20 -5.45 21.37
N GLN A 149 19.13 -6.10 20.69
CA GLN A 149 18.84 -6.58 19.33
C GLN A 149 17.79 -7.69 19.40
N PRO A 150 16.78 -7.68 18.52
CA PRO A 150 15.79 -8.74 18.49
C PRO A 150 16.45 -10.07 18.12
N ASP A 151 16.01 -11.14 18.77
CA ASP A 151 16.43 -12.52 18.53
C ASP A 151 15.21 -13.38 18.16
N PRO A 152 15.36 -14.47 17.36
CA PRO A 152 14.24 -15.36 17.07
C PRO A 152 13.53 -15.93 18.30
N SER A 153 14.23 -16.04 19.45
CA SER A 153 13.60 -16.43 20.71
C SER A 153 12.62 -15.39 21.28
N ASP A 154 12.65 -14.14 20.80
CA ASP A 154 11.78 -13.05 21.24
C ASP A 154 10.44 -13.01 20.46
N ILE A 155 10.20 -13.92 19.49
CA ILE A 155 9.01 -13.89 18.61
C ILE A 155 7.70 -13.88 19.42
N GLU A 156 7.57 -14.77 20.40
CA GLU A 156 6.34 -14.90 21.19
C GLU A 156 6.00 -13.59 21.94
N GLU A 157 7.00 -12.98 22.57
CA GLU A 157 6.85 -11.71 23.27
C GLU A 157 6.56 -10.55 22.31
N ILE A 158 7.21 -10.50 21.14
CA ILE A 158 6.94 -9.48 20.13
C ILE A 158 5.49 -9.59 19.63
N VAL A 159 5.02 -10.81 19.31
CA VAL A 159 3.63 -11.05 18.89
C VAL A 159 2.65 -10.64 19.97
N SER A 160 2.92 -10.99 21.23
CA SER A 160 2.09 -10.59 22.37
C SER A 160 1.97 -9.08 22.49
N VAL A 161 3.09 -8.35 22.36
CA VAL A 161 3.10 -6.88 22.40
C VAL A 161 2.34 -6.30 21.22
N LEU A 162 2.50 -6.84 20.01
CA LEU A 162 1.78 -6.38 18.82
C LEU A 162 0.27 -6.57 18.98
N LEU A 163 -0.18 -7.78 19.31
CA LEU A 163 -1.61 -8.07 19.50
C LEU A 163 -2.23 -7.19 20.60
N THR A 164 -1.52 -7.00 21.71
CA THR A 164 -2.00 -6.15 22.83
C THR A 164 -2.04 -4.67 22.42
N SER A 165 -1.01 -4.17 21.74
CA SER A 165 -0.91 -2.75 21.36
C SER A 165 -1.95 -2.35 20.32
N PHE A 166 -2.40 -3.32 19.52
CA PHE A 166 -3.32 -3.11 18.41
C PHE A 166 -4.65 -3.86 18.58
N GLU A 167 -5.01 -4.24 19.81
CA GLU A 167 -6.24 -4.98 20.14
C GLU A 167 -7.52 -4.28 19.64
N GLN A 168 -7.53 -2.95 19.60
CA GLN A 168 -8.67 -2.16 19.09
C GLN A 168 -8.67 -1.99 17.56
N GLY A 169 -7.71 -2.62 16.87
CA GLY A 169 -7.49 -2.51 15.43
C GLY A 169 -6.83 -1.19 15.02
N THR A 170 -6.14 -1.22 13.89
CA THR A 170 -5.52 -0.03 13.26
C THR A 170 -6.27 0.45 12.02
N GLY A 171 -7.42 -0.17 11.71
CA GLY A 171 -8.14 0.06 10.45
C GLY A 171 -7.44 -0.52 9.21
N ASP A 172 -6.32 -1.23 9.40
CA ASP A 172 -5.53 -1.85 8.33
C ASP A 172 -5.61 -3.38 8.38
N THR A 173 -5.53 -4.03 7.23
CA THR A 173 -5.52 -5.50 7.08
C THR A 173 -4.30 -6.16 7.73
N PHE A 174 -3.20 -5.43 7.96
CA PHE A 174 -1.97 -5.91 8.62
C PHE A 174 -2.16 -6.48 10.04
N MET A 175 -3.35 -6.30 10.64
CA MET A 175 -3.69 -6.82 11.97
C MET A 175 -4.99 -7.62 11.95
N ASN A 176 -5.52 -7.95 10.78
CA ASN A 176 -6.47 -9.07 10.66
C ASN A 176 -5.73 -10.42 10.64
N ASP A 177 -4.41 -10.34 10.47
CA ASP A 177 -3.48 -11.45 10.50
C ASP A 177 -3.49 -12.01 11.93
N GLY A 178 -3.87 -13.29 12.04
CA GLY A 178 -3.96 -13.95 13.34
C GLY A 178 -2.58 -14.07 13.99
N GLU A 179 -2.56 -14.47 15.26
CA GLU A 179 -1.31 -14.75 16.00
C GLU A 179 -0.30 -15.58 15.19
N GLU A 180 -0.78 -16.60 14.47
CA GLU A 180 0.05 -17.48 13.65
C GLU A 180 0.68 -16.78 12.44
N GLU A 181 -0.05 -15.88 11.77
CA GLU A 181 0.47 -15.16 10.61
C GLU A 181 1.53 -14.14 11.03
N LEU A 182 1.33 -13.46 12.18
CA LEU A 182 2.36 -12.61 12.78
C LEU A 182 3.63 -13.40 13.15
N LYS A 183 3.48 -14.64 13.63
CA LYS A 183 4.62 -15.53 13.92
C LYS A 183 5.36 -15.92 12.65
N GLU A 184 4.64 -16.25 11.59
CA GLU A 184 5.22 -16.58 10.28
C GLU A 184 5.98 -15.39 9.69
N ASP A 185 5.39 -14.19 9.70
CA ASP A 185 6.01 -12.96 9.22
C ASP A 185 7.29 -12.61 10.00
N LEU A 186 7.27 -12.74 11.32
CA LEU A 186 8.47 -12.50 12.14
C LEU A 186 9.54 -13.56 11.90
N ALA A 187 9.17 -14.83 11.70
CA ALA A 187 10.11 -15.89 11.36
C ALA A 187 10.77 -15.64 9.98
N GLU A 188 10.00 -15.17 9.00
CA GLU A 188 10.52 -14.74 7.70
C GLU A 188 11.49 -13.56 7.87
N PHE A 189 11.09 -12.51 8.60
CA PHE A 189 11.94 -11.37 8.91
C PHE A 189 13.29 -11.81 9.51
N PHE A 190 13.29 -12.67 10.53
CA PHE A 190 14.54 -13.18 11.12
C PHE A 190 15.37 -14.02 10.16
N THR A 191 14.74 -14.74 9.23
CA THR A 191 15.43 -15.51 8.19
C THR A 191 16.12 -14.58 7.19
N GLU A 192 15.45 -13.53 6.74
CA GLU A 192 16.01 -12.53 5.82
C GLU A 192 17.16 -11.75 6.47
N MET A 193 17.06 -11.43 7.76
CA MET A 193 18.10 -10.72 8.51
C MET A 193 19.42 -11.49 8.63
N GLN A 194 19.43 -12.82 8.52
CA GLN A 194 20.67 -13.60 8.65
C GLN A 194 21.73 -13.24 7.59
N GLY A 195 21.30 -12.62 6.48
CA GLY A 195 22.18 -12.14 5.41
C GLY A 195 22.47 -10.63 5.40
N ASP A 196 21.81 -9.83 6.24
CA ASP A 196 21.87 -8.36 6.19
C ASP A 196 22.25 -7.72 7.54
N ASP A 197 23.55 -7.46 7.69
CA ASP A 197 24.12 -6.79 8.87
C ASP A 197 23.56 -5.38 9.10
N ALA A 198 23.17 -4.66 8.05
CA ALA A 198 22.64 -3.31 8.17
C ALA A 198 21.23 -3.33 8.77
N LEU A 199 20.36 -4.24 8.31
CA LEU A 199 19.04 -4.45 8.91
C LEU A 199 19.18 -4.90 10.36
N ARG A 200 20.07 -5.85 10.65
CA ARG A 200 20.30 -6.34 12.02
C ARG A 200 20.77 -5.26 12.98
N THR A 201 21.67 -4.39 12.54
CA THR A 201 22.17 -3.29 13.39
C THR A 201 21.16 -2.16 13.55
N ALA A 202 20.22 -1.99 12.61
CA ALA A 202 19.17 -0.98 12.68
C ALA A 202 17.97 -1.41 13.54
N SER A 203 17.78 -2.71 13.79
CA SER A 203 16.66 -3.23 14.57
C SER A 203 16.98 -3.31 16.07
N ALA A 204 16.04 -2.88 16.89
CA ALA A 204 16.12 -2.99 18.35
C ALA A 204 14.73 -3.19 18.96
N VAL A 205 14.70 -3.92 20.08
CA VAL A 205 13.55 -4.07 20.96
C VAL A 205 13.86 -3.41 22.30
N ILE A 206 12.84 -2.82 22.92
CA ILE A 206 12.95 -2.18 24.23
C ILE A 206 12.35 -3.13 25.27
N TRP A 207 13.17 -3.51 26.24
CA TRP A 207 12.77 -4.38 27.34
C TRP A 207 12.69 -3.62 28.64
N ASP A 208 11.69 -3.94 29.44
CA ASP A 208 11.66 -3.58 30.86
C ASP A 208 12.62 -4.50 31.63
N GLN A 209 13.63 -3.91 32.27
CA GLN A 209 14.65 -4.64 33.02
C GLN A 209 14.06 -5.49 34.15
N ARG A 210 12.87 -5.13 34.66
CA ARG A 210 12.17 -5.89 35.72
C ARG A 210 11.61 -7.22 35.22
N LEU A 211 11.44 -7.35 33.90
CA LEU A 211 10.91 -8.55 33.25
C LEU A 211 12.01 -9.45 32.68
N LEU A 212 13.26 -8.98 32.65
CA LEU A 212 14.37 -9.80 32.24
C LEU A 212 14.69 -10.85 33.31
N PRO A 213 14.95 -12.11 32.93
CA PRO A 213 15.43 -13.10 33.87
C PRO A 213 16.72 -12.59 34.50
N SER A 214 16.74 -12.49 35.85
CA SER A 214 17.94 -12.08 36.58
C SER A 214 19.14 -12.89 36.09
N PRO A 215 20.32 -12.27 35.88
CA PRO A 215 21.52 -13.04 35.59
C PRO A 215 21.72 -14.01 36.74
N VAL A 216 21.65 -15.30 36.42
CA VAL A 216 22.08 -16.36 37.34
C VAL A 216 23.57 -16.14 37.51
N PHE A 217 23.95 -15.45 38.58
CA PHE A 217 25.35 -15.31 38.97
C PHE A 217 25.93 -16.73 39.16
N ALA A 218 26.86 -17.09 38.27
CA ALA A 218 27.70 -18.27 38.40
C ALA A 218 28.88 -17.98 39.35
#